data_AF-A0A7H8L322-F1
#
_entry.id   AF-A0A7H8L322-F1
#
_cell.length_a   1.000
_cell.length_b   1.000
_cell.length_c   1.000
_cell.angle_alpha   90.00
_cell.angle_beta   90.00
_cell.angle_gamma   90.00
#
_symmetry.space_group_name_H-M   'P 1'
#
loop_
_entity.id
_entity.type
_entity.pdbx_description
1 polymer ?
#
loop_
_entity_poly.entity_id
_entity_poly.type
_entity_poly.pdbx_seq_one_letter_code
_entity_poly.pdbx_strand_id
1 'polypeptide(L)'
;MNIDDLSWQAWHHGGVYPRMVRTLLDLGQVELLARAAREREDWNCAQAAARELCAAGECDRALALVGPFTEIGWRPAEWLTAEIMIHRGEGDEALARVRPDPAELRDGHVCAPYSELLAKVGRVEEAVDVLTPHLGKYWLRSLLVEITEGQGRDDLVLDVLTREEERLERIESAGCERCGEICGTGPMDRWDVLLLISRVLERTGRTDEAVEVLRAARASGRRHPGNFPKEYAELLARQGLIDELGALAAEDHRSALDVYAKALEDAERADEAETVLRDGIEAHDHPKDRAALMCLLVRQGRVDEAVEIGRPTYEYYDCWNFLQWALELLVEDGRPDRALELLDERTDEYVREHPDHVRSLRLWLLGEAGRYKEGIAEATALNEREPGMWDPALARLLERDGRLEEALALLRSSTHYLVHHDLPDMLIRHGRPAEALDAIPTIAESRAAAERREREREREAAERREPDDPWATTDGFSVEPRSSQSATVELR
;
A
#
# COMPACT_ATOMS: atom_id res chain seq x y z
N MET A 1 20.00 18.21 12.51
CA MET A 1 18.60 17.97 12.06
C MET A 1 17.59 18.92 12.71
N ASN A 2 16.50 19.26 12.00
CA ASN A 2 15.34 19.98 12.55
C ASN A 2 14.02 19.18 12.33
N ILE A 3 12.89 19.69 12.84
CA ILE A 3 11.56 19.06 12.71
C ILE A 3 11.11 18.92 11.25
N ASP A 4 11.46 19.88 10.39
CA ASP A 4 11.09 19.84 8.98
C ASP A 4 11.80 18.72 8.23
N ASP A 5 13.08 18.47 8.54
CA ASP A 5 13.86 17.37 7.97
C ASP A 5 13.31 16.00 8.40
N LEU A 6 12.89 15.88 9.66
CA LEU A 6 12.26 14.67 10.20
C LEU A 6 10.88 14.42 9.60
N SER A 7 10.10 15.48 9.44
CA SER A 7 8.82 15.41 8.73
C SER A 7 9.05 14.96 7.31
N TRP A 8 10.00 15.57 6.60
CA TRP A 8 10.32 15.19 5.23
C TRP A 8 10.77 13.73 5.11
N GLN A 9 11.64 13.26 6.01
CA GLN A 9 12.04 11.84 6.10
C GLN A 9 10.85 10.91 6.25
N ALA A 10 9.94 11.22 7.18
CA ALA A 10 8.77 10.40 7.46
C ALA A 10 7.81 10.35 6.26
N TRP A 11 7.58 11.49 5.59
CA TRP A 11 6.66 11.60 4.46
C TRP A 11 7.21 11.02 3.15
N HIS A 12 8.51 11.14 2.91
CA HIS A 12 9.13 10.75 1.63
C HIS A 12 9.96 9.46 1.71
N HIS A 13 9.96 8.79 2.87
CA HIS A 13 10.87 7.68 3.17
C HIS A 13 12.33 8.04 2.87
N GLY A 14 12.71 9.29 3.19
CA GLY A 14 14.04 9.83 2.97
C GLY A 14 15.09 9.11 3.83
N GLY A 15 16.32 9.02 3.33
CA GLY A 15 17.37 8.23 3.97
C GLY A 15 17.20 6.73 3.67
N VAL A 16 17.35 5.90 4.70
CA VAL A 16 17.17 4.45 4.59
C VAL A 16 15.68 4.13 4.56
N TYR A 17 15.21 3.56 3.45
CA TYR A 17 13.79 3.28 3.24
C TYR A 17 13.29 2.11 4.12
N PRO A 18 12.01 2.08 4.53
CA PRO A 18 11.50 1.09 5.49
C PRO A 18 11.74 -0.38 5.11
N ARG A 19 11.62 -0.73 3.82
CA ARG A 19 11.89 -2.10 3.34
C ARG A 19 13.34 -2.52 3.60
N MET A 20 14.30 -1.63 3.36
CA MET A 20 15.72 -1.87 3.64
C MET A 20 15.99 -2.05 5.13
N VAL A 21 15.40 -1.19 5.95
CA VAL A 21 15.50 -1.29 7.41
C VAL A 21 15.00 -2.67 7.88
N ARG A 22 13.84 -3.12 7.37
CA ARG A 22 13.32 -4.46 7.67
C ARG A 22 14.27 -5.57 7.23
N THR A 23 14.80 -5.52 6.01
CA THR A 23 15.78 -6.52 5.55
C THR A 23 17.02 -6.56 6.44
N LEU A 24 17.54 -5.40 6.87
CA LEU A 24 18.68 -5.33 7.78
C LEU A 24 18.36 -5.91 9.17
N LEU A 25 17.14 -5.70 9.68
CA LEU A 25 16.67 -6.33 10.92
C LEU A 25 16.57 -7.85 10.80
N ASP A 26 15.98 -8.36 9.71
CA ASP A 26 15.86 -9.80 9.44
C ASP A 26 17.24 -10.48 9.38
N LEU A 27 18.28 -9.73 9.01
CA LEU A 27 19.69 -10.15 9.00
C LEU A 27 20.45 -9.89 10.33
N GLY A 28 19.76 -9.44 11.38
CA GLY A 28 20.34 -9.15 12.68
C GLY A 28 21.27 -7.92 12.72
N GLN A 29 21.18 -7.00 11.75
CA GLN A 29 22.09 -5.85 11.61
C GLN A 29 21.68 -4.63 12.45
N VAL A 30 21.24 -4.85 13.70
CA VAL A 30 20.76 -3.79 14.60
C VAL A 30 21.84 -2.73 14.87
N GLU A 31 23.10 -3.14 15.05
CA GLU A 31 24.22 -2.20 15.27
C GLU A 31 24.49 -1.30 14.06
N LEU A 32 24.27 -1.81 12.85
CA LEU A 32 24.43 -1.04 11.63
C LEU A 32 23.38 0.07 11.55
N LEU A 33 22.13 -0.28 11.89
CA LEU A 33 21.02 0.69 11.96
C LEU A 33 21.26 1.71 13.09
N ALA A 34 21.71 1.28 14.26
CA ALA A 34 22.05 2.19 15.37
C ALA A 34 23.20 3.14 14.99
N ARG A 35 24.19 2.67 14.21
CA ARG A 35 25.25 3.52 13.65
C ARG A 35 24.67 4.53 12.65
N ALA A 36 23.84 4.08 11.70
CA ALA A 36 23.20 4.94 10.72
C ALA A 36 22.37 6.05 11.39
N ALA A 37 21.60 5.71 12.41
CA ALA A 37 20.81 6.65 13.21
C ALA A 37 21.68 7.74 13.86
N ARG A 38 22.86 7.38 14.38
CA ARG A 38 23.78 8.34 15.01
C ARG A 38 24.56 9.20 14.02
N GLU A 39 25.05 8.59 12.94
CA GLU A 39 25.96 9.26 11.99
C GLU A 39 25.20 10.05 10.93
N ARG A 40 24.02 9.57 10.53
CA ARG A 40 23.21 10.11 9.42
C ARG A 40 21.92 10.78 9.91
N GLU A 41 21.67 10.77 11.22
CA GLU A 41 20.45 11.31 11.84
C GLU A 41 19.16 10.69 11.25
N ASP A 42 19.24 9.41 10.86
CA ASP A 42 18.17 8.69 10.15
C ASP A 42 17.10 8.16 11.12
N TRP A 43 15.88 8.70 11.02
CA TRP A 43 14.78 8.36 11.92
C TRP A 43 14.27 6.92 11.74
N ASN A 44 14.20 6.42 10.49
CA ASN A 44 13.72 5.07 10.24
C ASN A 44 14.67 4.03 10.86
N CYS A 45 15.98 4.25 10.75
CA CYS A 45 17.00 3.44 11.41
C CYS A 45 16.92 3.55 12.93
N ALA A 46 16.76 4.76 13.47
CA ALA A 46 16.67 5.00 14.90
C ALA A 46 15.45 4.27 15.51
N GLN A 47 14.28 4.41 14.90
CA GLN A 47 13.05 3.78 15.34
C GLN A 47 13.16 2.26 15.35
N ALA A 48 13.63 1.67 14.25
CA ALA A 48 13.74 0.23 14.10
C ALA A 48 14.77 -0.37 15.06
N ALA A 49 15.97 0.22 15.14
CA ALA A 49 17.00 -0.26 16.05
C ALA A 49 16.60 -0.10 17.52
N ALA A 50 15.93 0.99 17.89
CA ALA A 50 15.46 1.20 19.26
C ALA A 50 14.40 0.16 19.66
N ARG A 51 13.48 -0.20 18.76
CA ARG A 51 12.51 -1.27 19.02
C ARG A 51 13.18 -2.63 19.23
N GLU A 52 14.15 -2.98 18.39
CA GLU A 52 14.86 -4.26 18.59
C GLU A 52 15.73 -4.28 19.85
N LEU A 53 16.46 -3.19 20.13
CA LEU A 53 17.23 -3.08 21.36
C LEU A 53 16.31 -3.20 22.59
N CYS A 54 15.13 -2.57 22.55
CA CYS A 54 14.13 -2.68 23.60
C CYS A 54 13.63 -4.13 23.76
N ALA A 55 13.28 -4.80 22.67
CA ALA A 55 12.86 -6.20 22.68
C ALA A 55 13.94 -7.16 23.21
N ALA A 56 15.22 -6.82 23.00
CA ALA A 56 16.37 -7.53 23.58
C ALA A 56 16.64 -7.19 25.06
N GLY A 57 15.85 -6.31 25.68
CA GLY A 57 16.02 -5.84 27.07
C GLY A 57 17.06 -4.74 27.24
N GLU A 58 17.60 -4.19 26.16
CA GLU A 58 18.59 -3.10 26.15
C GLU A 58 17.94 -1.71 26.11
N CYS A 59 16.92 -1.50 26.94
CA CYS A 59 16.09 -0.28 26.94
C CYS A 59 16.90 1.01 27.10
N ASP A 60 17.95 1.02 27.93
CA ASP A 60 18.77 2.22 28.12
C ASP A 60 19.51 2.63 26.83
N ARG A 61 19.96 1.65 26.04
CA ARG A 61 20.57 1.92 24.73
C ARG A 61 19.53 2.40 23.73
N ALA A 62 18.33 1.82 23.75
CA ALA A 62 17.22 2.27 22.92
C ALA A 62 16.84 3.73 23.25
N LEU A 63 16.74 4.10 24.53
CA LEU A 63 16.48 5.46 24.99
C LEU A 63 17.58 6.43 24.56
N ALA A 64 18.85 6.05 24.70
CA ALA A 64 19.98 6.85 24.25
C ALA A 64 19.95 7.09 22.72
N LEU A 65 19.45 6.13 21.95
CA LEU A 65 19.35 6.24 20.50
C LEU A 65 18.26 7.22 20.05
N VAL A 66 17.12 7.24 20.73
CA VAL A 66 15.98 8.12 20.40
C VAL A 66 16.05 9.49 21.09
N GLY A 67 16.91 9.64 22.10
CA GLY A 67 17.11 10.86 22.89
C GLY A 67 17.28 12.13 22.04
N PRO A 68 18.22 12.17 21.07
CA PRO A 68 18.43 13.36 20.23
C PRO A 68 17.18 13.83 19.49
N PHE A 69 16.32 12.90 19.04
CA PHE A 69 15.07 13.22 18.35
C PHE A 69 14.01 13.75 19.33
N THR A 70 14.00 13.22 20.55
CA THR A 70 13.11 13.64 21.63
C THR A 70 13.47 15.05 22.12
N GLU A 71 14.76 15.37 22.22
CA GLU A 71 15.24 16.71 22.62
C GLU A 71 14.85 17.81 21.61
N ILE A 72 14.70 17.46 20.34
CA ILE A 72 14.20 18.35 19.27
C ILE A 72 12.68 18.60 19.41
N GLY A 73 11.97 17.82 20.23
CA GLY A 73 10.51 17.85 20.33
C GLY A 73 9.81 17.11 19.19
N TRP A 74 10.48 16.13 18.57
CA TRP A 74 9.86 15.32 17.53
C TRP A 74 8.86 14.35 18.13
N ARG A 75 7.57 14.61 17.90
CA ARG A 75 6.48 13.88 18.57
C ARG A 75 6.53 12.34 18.37
N PRO A 76 6.82 11.79 17.18
CA PRO A 76 7.05 10.35 17.02
C PRO A 76 8.17 9.77 17.89
N ALA A 77 9.22 10.55 18.21
CA ALA A 77 10.28 10.12 19.12
C ALA A 77 9.83 10.12 20.59
N GLU A 78 8.99 11.07 20.99
CA GLU A 78 8.37 11.07 22.31
C GLU A 78 7.47 9.84 22.51
N TRP A 79 6.65 9.50 21.50
CA TRP A 79 5.82 8.29 21.53
C TRP A 79 6.66 7.01 21.64
N LEU A 80 7.72 6.89 20.85
CA LEU A 80 8.62 5.74 20.93
C LEU A 80 9.36 5.66 22.27
N THR A 81 9.75 6.81 22.83
CA THR A 81 10.34 6.87 24.17
C THR A 81 9.35 6.33 25.22
N ALA A 82 8.09 6.74 25.17
CA ALA A 82 7.06 6.21 26.06
C ALA A 82 6.84 4.70 25.86
N GLU A 83 6.86 4.21 24.61
CA GLU A 83 6.80 2.77 24.31
C GLU A 83 7.94 1.99 24.97
N ILE A 84 9.18 2.49 24.88
CA ILE A 84 10.36 1.86 25.50
C ILE A 84 10.25 1.87 27.04
N MET A 85 9.79 2.99 27.62
CA MET A 85 9.56 3.10 29.06
C MET A 85 8.49 2.12 29.56
N ILE A 86 7.41 1.93 28.81
CA ILE A 86 6.37 0.92 29.12
C ILE A 86 6.99 -0.47 29.16
N HIS A 87 7.82 -0.83 28.17
CA HIS A 87 8.51 -2.13 28.15
C HIS A 87 9.43 -2.34 29.35
N ARG A 88 10.06 -1.26 29.85
CA ARG A 88 10.89 -1.27 31.07
C ARG A 88 10.06 -1.34 32.38
N GLY A 89 8.73 -1.24 32.30
CA GLY A 89 7.83 -1.27 33.47
C GLY A 89 7.49 0.11 34.05
N GLU A 90 7.77 1.20 33.33
CA GLU A 90 7.56 2.59 33.76
C GLU A 90 6.30 3.20 33.14
N GLY A 91 5.23 2.42 33.05
CA GLY A 91 4.04 2.77 32.25
C GLY A 91 3.35 4.07 32.66
N ASP A 92 3.19 4.33 33.96
CA ASP A 92 2.52 5.55 34.43
C ASP A 92 3.33 6.83 34.14
N GLU A 93 4.66 6.76 34.29
CA GLU A 93 5.55 7.87 33.97
C GLU A 93 5.60 8.11 32.46
N ALA A 94 5.67 7.03 31.67
CA ALA A 94 5.62 7.08 30.22
C ALA A 94 4.35 7.80 29.74
N LEU A 95 3.18 7.38 30.22
CA LEU A 95 1.90 8.00 29.85
C LEU A 95 1.80 9.44 30.31
N ALA A 96 2.29 9.78 31.51
CA ALA A 96 2.29 11.16 32.00
C ALA A 96 3.11 12.09 31.09
N ARG A 97 4.22 11.60 30.53
CA ARG A 97 5.10 12.38 29.65
C ARG A 97 4.46 12.74 28.31
N VAL A 98 3.70 11.80 27.74
CA VAL A 98 3.10 11.97 26.41
C VAL A 98 1.61 12.25 26.45
N ARG A 99 1.07 12.56 27.64
CA ARG A 99 -0.34 12.84 27.83
C ARG A 99 -0.79 14.01 26.94
N PRO A 100 -1.77 13.80 26.05
CA PRO A 100 -2.30 14.88 25.24
C PRO A 100 -2.98 15.95 26.09
N ASP A 101 -2.81 17.21 25.72
CA ASP A 101 -3.54 18.32 26.35
C ASP A 101 -5.02 18.39 25.87
N PRO A 102 -5.88 19.20 26.50
CA PRO A 102 -7.29 19.29 26.11
C PRO A 102 -7.57 19.76 24.67
N ALA A 103 -6.64 20.48 24.04
CA ALA A 103 -6.74 20.87 22.64
C ALA A 103 -6.33 19.72 21.72
N GLU A 104 -5.25 19.01 22.07
CA GLU A 104 -4.76 17.83 21.35
C GLU A 104 -5.73 16.64 21.41
N LEU A 105 -6.49 16.48 22.50
CA LEU A 105 -7.56 15.48 22.60
C LEU A 105 -8.68 15.67 21.56
N ARG A 106 -8.68 16.77 20.81
CA ARG A 106 -9.59 17.00 19.68
C ARG A 106 -9.04 16.47 18.36
N ASP A 107 -7.78 16.04 18.32
CA ASP A 107 -7.16 15.47 17.14
C ASP A 107 -7.02 13.94 17.26
N GLY A 108 -7.80 13.22 16.47
CA GLY A 108 -7.71 11.77 16.35
C GLY A 108 -6.29 11.24 16.03
N HIS A 109 -5.45 12.01 15.30
CA HIS A 109 -4.06 11.61 15.02
C HIS A 109 -3.16 11.59 16.26
N VAL A 110 -3.50 12.38 17.29
CA VAL A 110 -2.82 12.36 18.59
C VAL A 110 -3.41 11.29 19.49
N CYS A 111 -4.73 11.14 19.48
CA CYS A 111 -5.44 10.14 20.29
C CYS A 111 -5.07 8.70 19.92
N ALA A 112 -4.83 8.41 18.63
CA ALA A 112 -4.48 7.07 18.16
C ALA A 112 -3.22 6.49 18.82
N PRO A 113 -2.02 7.06 18.68
CA PRO A 113 -0.81 6.53 19.32
C PRO A 113 -0.92 6.54 20.85
N TYR A 114 -1.61 7.52 21.45
CA TYR A 114 -1.83 7.53 22.90
C TYR A 114 -2.70 6.36 23.37
N SER A 115 -3.75 6.02 22.62
CA SER A 115 -4.66 4.90 22.92
C SER A 115 -3.94 3.54 22.81
N GLU A 116 -3.02 3.37 21.87
CA GLU A 116 -2.18 2.18 21.77
C GLU A 116 -1.28 2.04 23.02
N LEU A 117 -0.69 3.12 23.51
CA LEU A 117 0.13 3.10 24.72
C LEU A 117 -0.72 2.78 25.97
N LEU A 118 -1.94 3.34 26.06
CA LEU A 118 -2.89 3.00 27.13
C LEU A 118 -3.24 1.52 27.11
N ALA A 119 -3.51 0.94 25.94
CA ALA A 119 -3.79 -0.48 25.79
C ALA A 119 -2.58 -1.34 26.21
N LYS A 120 -1.35 -0.95 25.82
CA LYS A 120 -0.10 -1.66 26.20
C LYS A 120 0.14 -1.73 27.71
N VAL A 121 -0.32 -0.75 28.49
CA VAL A 121 -0.25 -0.79 29.96
C VAL A 121 -1.50 -1.41 30.62
N GLY A 122 -2.42 -1.97 29.83
CA GLY A 122 -3.66 -2.58 30.33
C GLY A 122 -4.78 -1.60 30.67
N ARG A 123 -4.64 -0.30 30.34
CA ARG A 123 -5.65 0.75 30.57
C ARG A 123 -6.61 0.87 29.38
N VAL A 124 -7.17 -0.28 28.98
CA VAL A 124 -7.94 -0.42 27.74
C VAL A 124 -9.22 0.42 27.77
N GLU A 125 -9.91 0.49 28.92
CA GLU A 125 -11.12 1.33 29.06
C GLU A 125 -10.82 2.82 28.77
N GLU A 126 -9.69 3.34 29.25
CA GLU A 126 -9.29 4.72 28.97
C GLU A 126 -8.88 4.91 27.51
N ALA A 127 -8.32 3.88 26.86
CA ALA A 127 -8.04 3.91 25.43
C ALA A 127 -9.35 4.04 24.63
N VAL A 128 -10.39 3.28 25.02
CA VAL A 128 -11.74 3.39 24.43
C VAL A 128 -12.32 4.80 24.65
N ASP A 129 -12.22 5.35 25.88
CA ASP A 129 -12.72 6.68 26.20
C ASP A 129 -12.03 7.78 25.36
N VAL A 130 -10.72 7.67 25.14
CA VAL A 130 -9.95 8.61 24.31
C VAL A 130 -10.36 8.54 22.83
N LEU A 131 -10.66 7.35 22.31
CA LEU A 131 -11.03 7.15 20.90
C LEU A 131 -12.50 7.44 20.60
N THR A 132 -13.40 7.24 21.57
CA THR A 132 -14.85 7.35 21.39
C THR A 132 -15.32 8.67 20.74
N PRO A 133 -14.78 9.86 21.10
CA PRO A 133 -15.16 11.11 20.45
C PRO A 133 -14.80 11.21 18.95
N HIS A 134 -13.93 10.34 18.46
CA HIS A 134 -13.32 10.41 17.13
C HIS A 134 -13.78 9.30 16.18
N LEU A 135 -14.75 8.48 16.58
CA LEU A 135 -15.23 7.33 15.80
C LEU A 135 -15.92 7.69 14.49
N GLY A 136 -16.16 8.98 14.22
CA GLY A 136 -16.53 9.44 12.88
C GLY A 136 -15.49 9.10 11.80
N LYS A 137 -14.23 8.83 12.15
CA LYS A 137 -13.19 8.42 11.19
C LYS A 137 -13.05 6.89 11.15
N TYR A 138 -13.15 6.28 9.97
CA TYR A 138 -13.04 4.82 9.76
C TYR A 138 -11.80 4.20 10.42
N TRP A 139 -10.64 4.79 10.18
CA TRP A 139 -9.36 4.25 10.67
C TRP A 139 -9.26 4.24 12.20
N LEU A 140 -9.97 5.15 12.90
CA LEU A 140 -10.03 5.15 14.37
C LEU A 140 -10.98 4.09 14.93
N ARG A 141 -12.07 3.76 14.22
CA ARG A 141 -12.93 2.63 14.56
C ARG A 141 -12.19 1.30 14.38
N SER A 142 -11.41 1.19 13.31
CA SER A 142 -10.56 0.02 13.05
C SER A 142 -9.50 -0.13 14.13
N LEU A 143 -8.80 0.97 14.48
CA LEU A 143 -7.83 0.98 15.57
C LEU A 143 -8.45 0.56 16.91
N LEU A 144 -9.66 1.04 17.23
CA LEU A 144 -10.39 0.62 18.45
C LEU A 144 -10.56 -0.90 18.51
N VAL A 145 -10.96 -1.54 17.41
CA VAL A 145 -11.10 -3.00 17.34
C VAL A 145 -9.74 -3.70 17.51
N GLU A 146 -8.69 -3.20 16.89
CA GLU A 146 -7.35 -3.77 16.95
C GLU A 146 -6.73 -3.69 18.36
N ILE A 147 -6.73 -2.50 18.99
CA ILE A 147 -6.09 -2.33 20.31
C ILE A 147 -6.82 -3.05 21.45
N THR A 148 -8.07 -3.45 21.22
CA THR A 148 -8.89 -4.19 22.18
C THR A 148 -8.86 -5.70 21.97
N GLU A 149 -8.21 -6.17 20.90
CA GLU A 149 -8.09 -7.58 20.59
C GLU A 149 -7.35 -8.33 21.70
N GLY A 150 -7.95 -9.42 22.20
CA GLY A 150 -7.40 -10.22 23.30
C GLY A 150 -7.41 -9.54 24.67
N GLN A 151 -7.97 -8.34 24.81
CA GLN A 151 -7.99 -7.58 26.07
C GLN A 151 -9.20 -7.88 26.97
N GLY A 152 -10.11 -8.76 26.54
CA GLY A 152 -11.32 -9.11 27.28
C GLY A 152 -12.33 -7.97 27.40
N ARG A 153 -12.31 -7.02 26.46
CA ARG A 153 -13.18 -5.82 26.44
C ARG A 153 -14.10 -5.76 25.23
N ASP A 154 -14.38 -6.91 24.61
CA ASP A 154 -15.19 -7.00 23.40
C ASP A 154 -16.62 -6.50 23.59
N ASP A 155 -17.25 -6.80 24.73
CA ASP A 155 -18.59 -6.30 25.03
C ASP A 155 -18.64 -4.77 25.12
N LEU A 156 -17.61 -4.14 25.70
CA LEU A 156 -17.49 -2.67 25.74
C LEU A 156 -17.35 -2.10 24.33
N VAL A 157 -16.55 -2.73 23.49
CA VAL A 157 -16.32 -2.29 22.10
C VAL A 157 -17.58 -2.45 21.27
N LEU A 158 -18.30 -3.56 21.41
CA LEU A 158 -19.61 -3.78 20.78
C LEU A 158 -20.59 -2.68 21.20
N ASP A 159 -20.70 -2.39 22.48
CA ASP A 159 -21.53 -1.31 23.02
C ASP A 159 -21.23 0.05 22.38
N VAL A 160 -19.94 0.37 22.22
CA VAL A 160 -19.47 1.63 21.61
C VAL A 160 -19.79 1.66 20.12
N LEU A 161 -19.50 0.58 19.38
CA LEU A 161 -19.77 0.48 17.95
C LEU A 161 -21.27 0.48 17.65
N THR A 162 -22.10 -0.20 18.44
CA THR A 162 -23.56 -0.19 18.30
C THR A 162 -24.13 1.22 18.50
N ARG A 163 -23.67 1.97 19.52
CA ARG A 163 -24.09 3.37 19.69
C ARG A 163 -23.70 4.25 18.50
N GLU A 164 -22.53 3.99 17.92
CA GLU A 164 -22.07 4.70 16.73
C GLU A 164 -22.89 4.32 15.49
N GLU A 165 -23.25 3.05 15.33
CA GLU A 165 -24.18 2.57 14.30
C GLU A 165 -25.55 3.27 14.42
N GLU A 166 -26.13 3.30 15.62
CA GLU A 166 -27.40 3.99 15.90
C GLU A 166 -27.32 5.51 15.65
N ARG A 167 -26.15 6.12 15.89
CA ARG A 167 -25.89 7.53 15.59
C ARG A 167 -25.90 7.76 14.07
N LEU A 168 -25.21 6.90 13.32
CA LEU A 168 -25.15 6.97 11.86
C LEU A 168 -26.51 6.69 11.23
N GLU A 169 -27.27 5.72 11.72
CA GLU A 169 -28.64 5.45 11.26
C GLU A 169 -29.55 6.67 11.47
N ARG A 170 -29.47 7.35 12.62
CA ARG A 170 -30.25 8.58 12.86
C ARG A 170 -29.88 9.69 11.89
N ILE A 171 -28.59 9.85 11.56
CA ILE A 171 -28.12 10.84 10.58
C ILE A 171 -28.62 10.50 9.18
N GLU A 172 -28.53 9.23 8.78
CA GLU A 172 -29.06 8.74 7.49
C GLU A 172 -30.57 8.99 7.39
N SER A 173 -31.34 8.67 8.43
CA SER A 173 -32.80 8.81 8.45
C SER A 173 -33.27 10.26 8.56
N ALA A 174 -32.49 11.16 9.16
CA ALA A 174 -32.85 12.58 9.27
C ALA A 174 -32.79 13.31 7.91
N GLY A 175 -32.01 12.81 6.94
CA GLY A 175 -31.83 13.43 5.63
C GLY A 175 -31.13 14.80 5.69
N CYS A 176 -30.71 15.31 4.54
CA CYS A 176 -30.09 16.63 4.45
C CYS A 176 -31.18 17.71 4.31
N GLU A 177 -31.49 18.44 5.38
CA GLU A 177 -32.51 19.53 5.39
C GLU A 177 -32.28 20.58 4.28
N ARG A 178 -31.04 20.70 3.78
CA ARG A 178 -30.64 21.73 2.81
C ARG A 178 -30.85 21.36 1.34
N CYS A 179 -30.98 20.09 0.99
CA CYS A 179 -31.11 19.68 -0.41
C CYS A 179 -32.17 18.61 -0.69
N GLY A 180 -32.83 18.04 0.33
CA GLY A 180 -33.88 17.03 0.10
C GLY A 180 -33.37 15.69 -0.46
N GLU A 181 -32.06 15.55 -0.64
CA GLU A 181 -31.34 14.34 -1.04
C GLU A 181 -30.17 14.06 -0.08
N ILE A 182 -29.60 12.86 -0.16
CA ILE A 182 -28.50 12.39 0.71
C ILE A 182 -27.21 13.15 0.34
N CYS A 183 -26.91 14.23 1.08
CA CYS A 183 -25.69 15.01 0.85
C CYS A 183 -24.45 14.33 1.46
N GLY A 184 -23.61 13.74 0.60
CA GLY A 184 -22.14 13.81 0.63
C GLY A 184 -21.33 13.08 1.71
N THR A 185 -21.86 12.81 2.90
CA THR A 185 -21.14 12.10 3.98
C THR A 185 -22.16 11.34 4.82
N GLY A 186 -22.20 10.01 4.78
CA GLY A 186 -23.11 9.29 5.67
C GLY A 186 -23.40 7.81 5.38
N PRO A 187 -23.64 7.37 4.12
CA PRO A 187 -24.08 5.99 3.91
C PRO A 187 -22.95 4.96 4.09
N MET A 188 -21.73 5.28 3.65
CA MET A 188 -20.63 4.31 3.64
C MET A 188 -20.08 4.05 5.06
N ASP A 189 -20.13 5.04 5.94
CA ASP A 189 -19.59 4.92 7.29
C ASP A 189 -20.36 3.88 8.13
N ARG A 190 -21.68 3.78 7.97
CA ARG A 190 -22.48 2.81 8.71
C ARG A 190 -22.07 1.37 8.40
N TRP A 191 -21.82 1.07 7.12
CA TRP A 191 -21.38 -0.27 6.70
C TRP A 191 -20.05 -0.65 7.31
N ASP A 192 -19.11 0.27 7.37
CA ASP A 192 -17.83 0.02 8.04
C ASP A 192 -18.02 -0.30 9.53
N VAL A 193 -18.95 0.37 10.23
CA VAL A 193 -19.27 0.03 11.62
C VAL A 193 -19.85 -1.38 11.71
N LEU A 194 -20.77 -1.76 10.81
CA LEU A 194 -21.38 -3.09 10.80
C LEU A 194 -20.34 -4.19 10.52
N LEU A 195 -19.38 -3.94 9.63
CA LEU A 195 -18.25 -4.85 9.39
C LEU A 195 -17.37 -5.01 10.65
N LEU A 196 -17.09 -3.92 11.35
CA LEU A 196 -16.34 -3.97 12.61
C LEU A 196 -17.11 -4.67 13.74
N ILE A 197 -18.42 -4.44 13.86
CA ILE A 197 -19.30 -5.17 14.77
C ILE A 197 -19.24 -6.67 14.46
N SER A 198 -19.39 -7.04 13.18
CA SER A 198 -19.31 -8.43 12.73
C SER A 198 -17.97 -9.08 13.11
N ARG A 199 -16.85 -8.38 12.89
CA ARG A 199 -15.51 -8.86 13.29
C ARG A 199 -15.38 -9.07 14.80
N VAL A 200 -15.93 -8.18 15.63
CA VAL A 200 -15.90 -8.32 17.09
C VAL A 200 -16.83 -9.46 17.57
N LEU A 201 -17.97 -9.66 16.92
CA LEU A 201 -18.85 -10.81 17.17
C LEU A 201 -18.18 -12.14 16.78
N GLU A 202 -17.53 -12.20 15.62
CA GLU A 202 -16.81 -13.39 15.15
C GLU A 202 -15.71 -13.80 16.15
N ARG A 203 -14.87 -12.86 16.62
CA ARG A 203 -13.79 -13.17 17.57
C ARG A 203 -14.28 -13.56 18.97
N THR A 204 -15.50 -13.15 19.35
CA THR A 204 -16.12 -13.58 20.63
C THR A 204 -16.86 -14.91 20.52
N GLY A 205 -16.84 -15.56 19.36
CA GLY A 205 -17.55 -16.82 19.10
C GLY A 205 -19.04 -16.65 18.85
N ARG A 206 -19.54 -15.42 18.68
CA ARG A 206 -20.93 -15.08 18.36
C ARG A 206 -21.13 -15.03 16.84
N THR A 207 -20.75 -16.10 16.17
CA THR A 207 -20.66 -16.18 14.71
C THR A 207 -22.01 -16.02 14.01
N ASP A 208 -23.07 -16.63 14.55
CA ASP A 208 -24.43 -16.48 14.02
C ASP A 208 -24.87 -15.00 14.03
N GLU A 209 -24.59 -14.29 15.12
CA GLU A 209 -24.90 -12.85 15.23
C GLU A 209 -24.05 -12.03 14.24
N ALA A 210 -22.77 -12.38 14.07
CA ALA A 210 -21.90 -11.73 13.10
C ALA A 210 -22.45 -11.82 11.66
N VAL A 211 -22.99 -12.98 11.30
CA VAL A 211 -23.62 -13.22 9.99
C VAL A 211 -24.96 -12.49 9.90
N GLU A 212 -25.81 -12.57 10.92
CA GLU A 212 -27.12 -11.89 10.92
C GLU A 212 -27.00 -10.38 10.77
N VAL A 213 -26.01 -9.75 11.40
CA VAL A 213 -25.76 -8.29 11.27
C VAL A 213 -25.55 -7.90 9.80
N LEU A 214 -24.68 -8.62 9.08
CA LEU A 214 -24.40 -8.32 7.67
C LEU A 214 -25.55 -8.76 6.75
N ARG A 215 -26.22 -9.87 7.07
CA ARG A 215 -27.40 -10.37 6.32
C ARG A 215 -28.56 -9.38 6.38
N ALA A 216 -28.90 -8.88 7.58
CA ALA A 216 -29.95 -7.89 7.77
C ALA A 216 -29.63 -6.58 7.05
N ALA A 217 -28.37 -6.14 7.12
CA ALA A 217 -27.92 -4.96 6.42
C ALA A 217 -28.07 -5.11 4.90
N ARG A 218 -27.64 -6.24 4.32
CA ARG A 218 -27.85 -6.56 2.90
C ARG A 218 -29.34 -6.61 2.52
N ALA A 219 -30.15 -7.29 3.32
CA ALA A 219 -31.60 -7.45 3.09
C ALA A 219 -32.36 -6.11 3.11
N SER A 220 -31.79 -5.07 3.74
CA SER A 220 -32.37 -3.72 3.73
C SER A 220 -32.41 -3.08 2.33
N GLY A 221 -31.67 -3.62 1.35
CA GLY A 221 -31.61 -3.12 -0.02
C GLY A 221 -30.95 -1.74 -0.14
N ARG A 222 -30.32 -1.24 0.93
CA ARG A 222 -29.60 0.03 0.93
C ARG A 222 -28.30 -0.09 0.13
N ARG A 223 -27.87 1.01 -0.48
CA ARG A 223 -26.60 1.08 -1.20
C ARG A 223 -25.44 0.87 -0.21
N HIS A 224 -24.62 -0.13 -0.48
CA HIS A 224 -23.41 -0.43 0.28
C HIS A 224 -22.14 -0.03 -0.49
N PRO A 225 -20.99 0.13 0.20
CA PRO A 225 -19.67 0.22 -0.42
C PRO A 225 -19.42 -0.96 -1.37
N GLY A 226 -18.58 -0.73 -2.39
CA GLY A 226 -18.26 -1.76 -3.39
C GLY A 226 -17.55 -3.00 -2.82
N ASN A 227 -16.87 -2.86 -1.68
CA ASN A 227 -16.20 -3.98 -1.00
C ASN A 227 -17.11 -4.78 -0.06
N PHE A 228 -18.28 -4.26 0.33
CA PHE A 228 -19.16 -4.93 1.31
C PHE A 228 -19.55 -6.36 0.92
N PRO A 229 -19.98 -6.67 -0.33
CA PRO A 229 -20.37 -8.03 -0.67
C PRO A 229 -19.19 -9.02 -0.59
N LYS A 230 -17.96 -8.55 -0.85
CA LYS A 230 -16.76 -9.35 -0.70
C LYS A 230 -16.49 -9.69 0.76
N GLU A 231 -16.55 -8.71 1.66
CA GLU A 231 -16.38 -8.95 3.11
C GLU A 231 -17.46 -9.91 3.65
N TYR A 232 -18.70 -9.77 3.20
CA TYR A 232 -19.78 -10.69 3.55
C TYR A 232 -19.51 -12.10 3.00
N ALA A 233 -19.06 -12.23 1.75
CA ALA A 233 -18.68 -13.50 1.16
C ALA A 233 -17.55 -14.19 1.95
N GLU A 234 -16.52 -13.43 2.34
CA GLU A 234 -15.40 -13.94 3.13
C GLU A 234 -15.84 -14.40 4.53
N LEU A 235 -16.78 -13.68 5.16
CA LEU A 235 -17.40 -14.14 6.41
C LEU A 235 -18.13 -15.47 6.20
N LEU A 236 -19.01 -15.57 5.19
CA LEU A 236 -19.74 -16.81 4.90
C LEU A 236 -18.79 -17.99 4.65
N ALA A 237 -17.68 -17.76 3.93
CA ALA A 237 -16.64 -18.76 3.68
C ALA A 237 -16.00 -19.23 4.99
N ARG A 238 -15.58 -18.30 5.87
CA ARG A 238 -15.00 -18.65 7.19
C ARG A 238 -15.96 -19.44 8.08
N GLN A 239 -17.26 -19.16 7.95
CA GLN A 239 -18.31 -19.86 8.70
C GLN A 239 -18.80 -21.16 8.02
N GLY A 240 -18.23 -21.55 6.88
CA GLY A 240 -18.61 -22.76 6.16
C GLY A 240 -20.02 -22.72 5.56
N LEU A 241 -20.61 -21.54 5.39
CA LEU A 241 -21.96 -21.34 4.84
C LEU A 241 -21.92 -21.36 3.30
N ILE A 242 -21.47 -22.48 2.75
CA ILE A 242 -21.18 -22.65 1.31
C ILE A 242 -22.42 -22.44 0.44
N ASP A 243 -23.58 -22.93 0.86
CA ASP A 243 -24.82 -22.80 0.07
C ASP A 243 -25.30 -21.34 -0.01
N GLU A 244 -25.20 -20.60 1.09
CA GLU A 244 -25.53 -19.16 1.12
C GLU A 244 -24.51 -18.34 0.32
N LEU A 245 -23.24 -18.72 0.40
CA LEU A 245 -22.18 -18.13 -0.42
C LEU A 245 -22.37 -18.40 -1.92
N GLY A 246 -22.84 -19.60 -2.28
CA GLY A 246 -23.20 -19.94 -3.66
C GLY A 246 -24.38 -19.12 -4.18
N ALA A 247 -25.42 -18.93 -3.37
CA ALA A 247 -26.53 -18.04 -3.71
C ALA A 247 -26.06 -16.58 -3.88
N LEU A 248 -25.17 -16.13 -2.99
CA LEU A 248 -24.52 -14.83 -3.10
C LEU A 248 -23.72 -14.69 -4.40
N ALA A 249 -22.89 -15.66 -4.76
CA ALA A 249 -22.11 -15.64 -6.00
C ALA A 249 -22.99 -15.63 -7.26
N ALA A 250 -24.17 -16.27 -7.23
CA ALA A 250 -25.13 -16.20 -8.32
C ALA A 250 -25.78 -14.81 -8.48
N GLU A 251 -25.96 -14.06 -7.39
CA GLU A 251 -26.49 -12.70 -7.41
C GLU A 251 -25.43 -11.65 -7.73
N ASP A 252 -24.23 -11.77 -7.14
CA ASP A 252 -23.12 -10.83 -7.27
C ASP A 252 -21.80 -11.56 -7.55
N HIS A 253 -21.66 -12.03 -8.78
CA HIS A 253 -20.48 -12.76 -9.25
C HIS A 253 -19.17 -11.99 -8.99
N ARG A 254 -19.18 -10.66 -9.19
CA ARG A 254 -17.96 -9.83 -9.17
C ARG A 254 -17.26 -9.79 -7.82
N SER A 255 -18.04 -9.98 -6.76
CA SER A 255 -17.58 -9.81 -5.38
C SER A 255 -17.41 -11.13 -4.64
N ALA A 256 -18.05 -12.20 -5.11
CA ALA A 256 -18.18 -13.44 -4.34
C ALA A 256 -17.77 -14.72 -5.08
N LEU A 257 -17.61 -14.71 -6.42
CA LEU A 257 -17.32 -15.93 -7.17
C LEU A 257 -15.96 -16.54 -6.81
N ASP A 258 -14.91 -15.71 -6.68
CA ASP A 258 -13.57 -16.14 -6.29
C ASP A 258 -13.54 -16.70 -4.85
N VAL A 259 -14.25 -16.03 -3.94
CA VAL A 259 -14.41 -16.47 -2.55
C VAL A 259 -15.20 -17.79 -2.48
N TYR A 260 -16.27 -17.94 -3.26
CA TYR A 260 -17.07 -19.16 -3.34
C TYR A 260 -16.26 -20.34 -3.88
N ALA A 261 -15.55 -20.14 -4.99
CA ALA A 261 -14.67 -21.17 -5.55
C ALA A 261 -13.57 -21.58 -4.56
N LYS A 262 -13.00 -20.62 -3.81
CA LYS A 262 -12.02 -20.91 -2.77
C LYS A 262 -12.64 -21.72 -1.61
N ALA A 263 -13.83 -21.37 -1.16
CA ALA A 263 -14.54 -22.10 -0.11
C ALA A 263 -14.89 -23.53 -0.54
N LEU A 264 -15.25 -23.74 -1.82
CA LEU A 264 -15.45 -25.08 -2.39
C LEU A 264 -14.14 -25.89 -2.41
N GLU A 265 -13.03 -25.28 -2.84
CA GLU A 265 -11.71 -25.93 -2.82
C GLU A 265 -11.31 -26.35 -1.40
N ASP A 266 -11.44 -25.44 -0.43
CA ASP A 266 -11.11 -25.70 0.98
C ASP A 266 -12.01 -26.79 1.61
N ALA A 267 -13.22 -26.98 1.06
CA ALA A 267 -14.14 -28.06 1.42
C ALA A 267 -13.93 -29.35 0.60
N GLU A 268 -12.76 -29.52 -0.04
CA GLU A 268 -12.39 -30.68 -0.87
C GLU A 268 -13.28 -30.89 -2.12
N ARG A 269 -13.96 -29.83 -2.60
CA ARG A 269 -14.83 -29.83 -3.79
C ARG A 269 -14.18 -29.11 -4.98
N ALA A 270 -12.92 -29.44 -5.27
CA ALA A 270 -12.10 -28.75 -6.26
C ALA A 270 -12.67 -28.80 -7.70
N ASP A 271 -13.26 -29.94 -8.11
CA ASP A 271 -13.88 -30.09 -9.44
C ASP A 271 -15.08 -29.14 -9.62
N GLU A 272 -15.83 -28.92 -8.55
CA GLU A 272 -16.96 -28.00 -8.53
C GLU A 272 -16.48 -26.54 -8.55
N ALA A 273 -15.43 -26.22 -7.80
CA ALA A 273 -14.79 -24.91 -7.84
C ALA A 273 -14.33 -24.56 -9.26
N GLU A 274 -13.68 -25.50 -9.96
CA GLU A 274 -13.27 -25.31 -11.35
C GLU A 274 -14.47 -25.11 -12.28
N THR A 275 -15.52 -25.94 -12.13
CA THR A 275 -16.74 -25.83 -12.95
C THR A 275 -17.37 -24.45 -12.81
N VAL A 276 -17.56 -23.99 -11.58
CA VAL A 276 -18.15 -22.68 -11.28
C VAL A 276 -17.32 -21.52 -11.86
N LEU A 277 -16.00 -21.59 -11.78
CA LEU A 277 -15.13 -20.56 -12.35
C LEU A 277 -15.15 -20.56 -13.88
N ARG A 278 -15.18 -21.74 -14.52
CA ARG A 278 -15.29 -21.84 -15.98
C ARG A 278 -16.64 -21.29 -16.47
N ASP A 279 -17.73 -21.64 -15.79
CA ASP A 279 -19.07 -21.11 -16.09
C ASP A 279 -19.11 -19.59 -15.92
N GLY A 280 -18.46 -19.04 -14.88
CA GLY A 280 -18.32 -17.60 -14.66
C GLY A 280 -17.55 -16.90 -15.78
N ILE A 281 -16.43 -17.47 -16.22
CA ILE A 281 -15.66 -16.96 -17.37
C ILE A 281 -16.49 -17.01 -18.65
N GLU A 282 -17.23 -18.09 -18.91
CA GLU A 282 -18.09 -18.19 -20.09
C GLU A 282 -19.21 -17.13 -20.06
N ALA A 283 -19.82 -16.92 -18.89
CA ALA A 283 -20.96 -16.03 -18.75
C ALA A 283 -20.56 -14.54 -18.75
N HIS A 284 -19.40 -14.18 -18.20
CA HIS A 284 -19.05 -12.79 -17.87
C HIS A 284 -17.68 -12.35 -18.40
N ASP A 285 -16.78 -13.31 -18.65
CA ASP A 285 -15.39 -13.12 -19.08
C ASP A 285 -14.65 -12.05 -18.28
N HIS A 286 -14.84 -12.03 -16.95
CA HIS A 286 -14.21 -11.04 -16.10
C HIS A 286 -12.77 -11.46 -15.75
N PRO A 287 -11.78 -10.55 -15.79
CA PRO A 287 -10.39 -10.89 -15.48
C PRO A 287 -10.19 -11.52 -14.09
N LYS A 288 -10.95 -11.10 -13.08
CA LYS A 288 -10.90 -11.73 -11.74
C LYS A 288 -11.24 -13.22 -11.76
N ASP A 289 -12.19 -13.64 -12.59
CA ASP A 289 -12.64 -15.03 -12.66
C ASP A 289 -11.54 -15.90 -13.29
N ARG A 290 -10.89 -15.36 -14.33
CA ARG A 290 -9.67 -15.94 -14.93
C ARG A 290 -8.55 -16.04 -13.90
N ALA A 291 -8.29 -14.98 -13.14
CA ALA A 291 -7.27 -14.99 -12.09
C ALA A 291 -7.55 -16.06 -11.02
N ALA A 292 -8.80 -16.16 -10.56
CA ALA A 292 -9.20 -17.18 -9.60
C ALA A 292 -9.00 -18.60 -10.15
N LEU A 293 -9.34 -18.84 -11.43
CA LEU A 293 -9.12 -20.14 -12.09
C LEU A 293 -7.64 -20.44 -12.31
N MET A 294 -6.82 -19.47 -12.72
CA MET A 294 -5.37 -19.62 -12.82
C MET A 294 -4.78 -20.04 -11.49
N CYS A 295 -5.13 -19.35 -10.40
CA CYS A 295 -4.72 -19.68 -9.03
C CYS A 295 -5.11 -21.12 -8.63
N LEU A 296 -6.34 -21.54 -8.91
CA LEU A 296 -6.82 -22.90 -8.61
C LEU A 296 -6.00 -23.95 -9.38
N LEU A 297 -5.80 -23.76 -10.69
CA LEU A 297 -5.07 -24.68 -11.54
C LEU A 297 -3.59 -24.81 -11.13
N VAL A 298 -2.94 -23.70 -10.75
CA VAL A 298 -1.56 -23.71 -10.24
C VAL A 298 -1.46 -24.53 -8.95
N ARG A 299 -2.39 -24.38 -8.01
CA ARG A 299 -2.41 -25.21 -6.78
C ARG A 299 -2.60 -26.69 -7.06
N GLN A 300 -3.23 -27.04 -8.19
CA GLN A 300 -3.37 -28.42 -8.67
C GLN A 300 -2.18 -28.90 -9.54
N GLY A 301 -1.15 -28.08 -9.73
CA GLY A 301 0.01 -28.41 -10.57
C GLY A 301 -0.25 -28.33 -12.09
N ARG A 302 -1.34 -27.69 -12.51
CA ARG A 302 -1.78 -27.57 -13.92
C ARG A 302 -1.38 -26.21 -14.52
N VAL A 303 -0.08 -25.91 -14.46
CA VAL A 303 0.47 -24.60 -14.86
C VAL A 303 0.18 -24.25 -16.32
N ASP A 304 0.28 -25.21 -17.25
CA ASP A 304 0.00 -24.95 -18.67
C ASP A 304 -1.44 -24.52 -18.91
N GLU A 305 -2.39 -25.15 -18.23
CA GLU A 305 -3.79 -24.75 -18.33
C GLU A 305 -4.02 -23.37 -17.73
N ALA A 306 -3.37 -23.03 -16.62
CA ALA A 306 -3.43 -21.68 -16.05
C ALA A 306 -2.91 -20.62 -17.05
N VAL A 307 -1.80 -20.89 -17.72
CA VAL A 307 -1.27 -20.00 -18.78
C VAL A 307 -2.31 -19.83 -19.90
N GLU A 308 -2.92 -20.92 -20.37
CA GLU A 308 -3.95 -20.83 -21.41
C GLU A 308 -5.21 -20.06 -20.97
N ILE A 309 -5.61 -20.14 -19.70
CA ILE A 309 -6.71 -19.32 -19.14
C ILE A 309 -6.36 -17.83 -19.17
N GLY A 310 -5.10 -17.46 -18.93
CA GLY A 310 -4.65 -16.06 -19.01
C GLY A 310 -4.50 -15.53 -20.44
N ARG A 311 -4.24 -16.41 -21.42
CA ARG A 311 -3.84 -16.03 -22.79
C ARG A 311 -4.68 -14.94 -23.46
N PRO A 312 -6.02 -14.93 -23.36
CA PRO A 312 -6.84 -13.88 -23.98
C PRO A 312 -6.53 -12.47 -23.49
N THR A 313 -5.87 -12.29 -22.33
CA THR A 313 -5.60 -10.96 -21.76
C THR A 313 -4.24 -10.39 -22.14
N TYR A 314 -3.37 -11.14 -22.82
CA TYR A 314 -1.96 -10.77 -22.99
C TYR A 314 -1.72 -9.57 -23.91
N GLU A 315 -2.67 -9.26 -24.79
CA GLU A 315 -2.56 -8.16 -25.76
C GLU A 315 -3.15 -6.84 -25.24
N TYR A 316 -3.70 -6.79 -24.02
CA TYR A 316 -4.18 -5.54 -23.39
C TYR A 316 -3.09 -4.91 -22.52
N TYR A 317 -2.96 -3.59 -22.46
CA TYR A 317 -2.02 -2.92 -21.54
C TYR A 317 -2.77 -2.18 -20.44
N ASP A 318 -3.64 -2.89 -19.72
CA ASP A 318 -4.31 -2.41 -18.53
C ASP A 318 -3.98 -3.30 -17.32
N CYS A 319 -4.56 -3.00 -16.16
CA CYS A 319 -4.34 -3.74 -14.92
C CYS A 319 -4.85 -5.20 -14.95
N TRP A 320 -5.38 -5.67 -16.08
CA TRP A 320 -5.90 -7.02 -16.29
C TRP A 320 -5.08 -7.85 -17.28
N ASN A 321 -3.91 -7.35 -17.71
CA ASN A 321 -2.95 -8.14 -18.47
C ASN A 321 -2.28 -9.20 -17.56
N PHE A 322 -2.47 -10.48 -17.90
CA PHE A 322 -1.89 -11.62 -17.16
C PHE A 322 -0.59 -12.16 -17.77
N LEU A 323 0.01 -11.48 -18.74
CA LEU A 323 1.25 -11.87 -19.38
C LEU A 323 2.37 -11.99 -18.35
N GLN A 324 2.63 -10.93 -17.59
CA GLN A 324 3.66 -10.92 -16.55
C GLN A 324 3.49 -12.12 -15.61
N TRP A 325 2.27 -12.31 -15.11
CA TRP A 325 1.97 -13.39 -14.18
C TRP A 325 2.17 -14.78 -14.81
N ALA A 326 1.75 -14.98 -16.06
CA ALA A 326 1.97 -16.25 -16.75
C ALA A 326 3.45 -16.57 -16.97
N LEU A 327 4.27 -15.55 -17.25
CA LEU A 327 5.72 -15.69 -17.36
C LEU A 327 6.34 -16.06 -16.00
N GLU A 328 5.91 -15.41 -14.92
CA GLU A 328 6.33 -15.73 -13.55
C GLU A 328 5.98 -17.17 -13.18
N LEU A 329 4.75 -17.61 -13.46
CA LEU A 329 4.32 -19.00 -13.21
C LEU A 329 5.21 -20.02 -13.96
N LEU A 330 5.54 -19.74 -15.23
CA LEU A 330 6.43 -20.63 -16.01
C LEU A 330 7.85 -20.64 -15.47
N VAL A 331 8.37 -19.51 -14.98
CA VAL A 331 9.69 -19.44 -14.33
C VAL A 331 9.70 -20.20 -13.01
N GLU A 332 8.69 -20.00 -12.16
CA GLU A 332 8.54 -20.70 -10.87
C GLU A 332 8.40 -22.22 -11.05
N ASP A 333 7.74 -22.65 -12.13
CA ASP A 333 7.62 -24.05 -12.54
C ASP A 333 8.89 -24.59 -13.24
N GLY A 334 9.97 -23.81 -13.31
CA GLY A 334 11.28 -24.22 -13.84
C GLY A 334 11.35 -24.28 -15.37
N ARG A 335 10.48 -23.56 -16.09
CA ARG A 335 10.37 -23.54 -17.56
C ARG A 335 10.55 -22.14 -18.17
N PRO A 336 11.66 -21.43 -17.88
CA PRO A 336 11.90 -20.07 -18.38
C PRO A 336 12.04 -19.97 -19.91
N ASP A 337 12.48 -21.03 -20.60
CA ASP A 337 12.50 -21.04 -22.07
C ASP A 337 11.09 -21.02 -22.66
N ARG A 338 10.11 -21.68 -22.02
CA ARG A 338 8.71 -21.60 -22.46
C ARG A 338 8.13 -20.21 -22.23
N ALA A 339 8.56 -19.52 -21.17
CA ALA A 339 8.19 -18.13 -20.94
C ALA A 339 8.75 -17.22 -22.05
N LEU A 340 9.99 -17.44 -22.51
CA LEU A 340 10.55 -16.72 -23.66
C LEU A 340 9.74 -16.96 -24.93
N GLU A 341 9.37 -18.21 -25.23
CA GLU A 341 8.51 -18.53 -26.38
C GLU A 341 7.16 -17.80 -26.29
N LEU A 342 6.55 -17.76 -25.10
CA LEU A 342 5.27 -17.09 -24.89
C LEU A 342 5.35 -15.57 -25.11
N LEU A 343 6.49 -14.96 -24.73
CA LEU A 343 6.75 -13.54 -24.98
C LEU A 343 7.00 -13.28 -26.47
N ASP A 344 7.73 -14.16 -27.15
CA ASP A 344 8.03 -14.06 -28.59
C ASP A 344 6.77 -14.31 -29.46
N GLU A 345 5.73 -14.95 -28.93
CA GLU A 345 4.41 -15.12 -29.56
C GLU A 345 3.56 -13.82 -29.56
N ARG A 346 4.00 -12.72 -28.92
CA ARG A 346 3.22 -11.46 -28.88
C ARG A 346 3.09 -10.81 -30.25
N THR A 347 1.98 -10.11 -30.46
CA THR A 347 1.73 -9.45 -31.75
C THR A 347 2.69 -8.29 -31.99
N ASP A 348 3.03 -8.03 -33.27
CA ASP A 348 3.83 -6.86 -33.66
C ASP A 348 3.22 -5.54 -33.18
N GLU A 349 1.89 -5.48 -33.10
CA GLU A 349 1.15 -4.33 -32.57
C GLU A 349 1.45 -4.09 -31.09
N TYR A 350 1.30 -5.12 -30.25
CA TYR A 350 1.60 -5.03 -28.82
C TYR A 350 3.07 -4.69 -28.57
N VAL A 351 4.00 -5.34 -29.28
CA VAL A 351 5.44 -5.07 -29.16
C VAL A 351 5.79 -3.63 -29.55
N ARG A 352 5.13 -3.09 -30.57
CA ARG A 352 5.33 -1.69 -31.01
C ARG A 352 4.76 -0.68 -30.02
N GLU A 353 3.66 -1.00 -29.34
CA GLU A 353 3.02 -0.12 -28.36
C GLU A 353 3.74 -0.12 -27.00
N HIS A 354 4.38 -1.25 -26.65
CA HIS A 354 5.04 -1.42 -25.35
C HIS A 354 6.48 -1.97 -25.45
N PRO A 355 7.35 -1.35 -26.27
CA PRO A 355 8.67 -1.90 -26.57
C PRO A 355 9.55 -2.05 -25.32
N ASP A 356 9.50 -1.09 -24.40
CA ASP A 356 10.34 -1.11 -23.20
C ASP A 356 9.89 -2.18 -22.20
N HIS A 357 8.57 -2.39 -22.07
CA HIS A 357 8.03 -3.46 -21.25
C HIS A 357 8.49 -4.82 -21.78
N VAL A 358 8.26 -5.10 -23.07
CA VAL A 358 8.66 -6.36 -23.72
C VAL A 358 10.16 -6.60 -23.59
N ARG A 359 11.01 -5.58 -23.83
CA ARG A 359 12.47 -5.69 -23.65
C ARG A 359 12.85 -6.00 -22.21
N SER A 360 12.22 -5.33 -21.24
CA SER A 360 12.46 -5.59 -19.81
C SER A 360 12.13 -7.04 -19.44
N LEU A 361 11.00 -7.56 -19.92
CA LEU A 361 10.62 -8.95 -19.70
C LEU A 361 11.59 -9.93 -20.35
N ARG A 362 11.99 -9.66 -21.59
CA ARG A 362 12.94 -10.49 -22.32
C ARG A 362 14.29 -10.59 -21.59
N LEU A 363 14.85 -9.46 -21.15
CA LEU A 363 16.12 -9.45 -20.41
C LEU A 363 16.02 -10.21 -19.07
N TRP A 364 14.91 -10.04 -18.35
CA TRP A 364 14.66 -10.80 -17.13
C TRP A 364 14.60 -12.31 -17.41
N LEU A 365 13.82 -12.74 -18.40
CA LEU A 365 13.64 -14.14 -18.78
C LEU A 365 14.93 -14.78 -19.32
N LEU A 366 15.76 -14.06 -20.08
CA LEU A 366 17.09 -14.53 -20.48
C LEU A 366 17.96 -14.83 -19.25
N GLY A 367 17.83 -14.02 -18.20
CA GLY A 367 18.44 -14.28 -16.91
C GLY A 367 17.89 -15.53 -16.23
N GLU A 368 16.57 -15.70 -16.17
CA GLU A 368 15.96 -16.90 -15.56
C GLU A 368 16.31 -18.19 -16.34
N ALA A 369 16.42 -18.12 -17.66
CA ALA A 369 16.81 -19.22 -18.53
C ALA A 369 18.32 -19.56 -18.49
N GLY A 370 19.13 -18.83 -17.72
CA GLY A 370 20.58 -19.02 -17.69
C GLY A 370 21.30 -18.57 -18.97
N ARG A 371 20.61 -17.86 -19.87
CA ARG A 371 21.14 -17.34 -21.15
C ARG A 371 21.86 -16.00 -20.94
N TYR A 372 22.70 -15.92 -19.91
CA TYR A 372 23.30 -14.67 -19.44
C TYR A 372 24.10 -13.96 -20.53
N LYS A 373 24.89 -14.68 -21.32
CA LYS A 373 25.71 -14.08 -22.39
C LYS A 373 24.87 -13.37 -23.45
N GLU A 374 23.72 -13.93 -23.79
CA GLU A 374 22.78 -13.34 -24.72
C GLU A 374 22.10 -12.12 -24.10
N GLY A 375 21.58 -12.26 -22.88
CA GLY A 375 20.97 -11.13 -22.15
C GLY A 375 21.95 -9.97 -21.97
N ILE A 376 23.21 -10.24 -21.63
CA ILE A 376 24.26 -9.22 -21.47
C ILE A 376 24.53 -8.52 -22.81
N ALA A 377 24.65 -9.28 -23.90
CA ALA A 377 24.86 -8.69 -25.22
C ALA A 377 23.68 -7.81 -25.65
N GLU A 378 22.46 -8.27 -25.42
CA GLU A 378 21.24 -7.52 -25.73
C GLU A 378 21.13 -6.24 -24.89
N ALA A 379 21.30 -6.34 -23.58
CA ALA A 379 21.26 -5.20 -22.67
C ALA A 379 22.38 -4.18 -22.96
N THR A 380 23.57 -4.65 -23.34
CA THR A 380 24.68 -3.78 -23.75
C THR A 380 24.33 -3.01 -25.02
N ALA A 381 23.79 -3.68 -26.04
CA ALA A 381 23.36 -3.02 -27.27
C ALA A 381 22.21 -2.02 -27.07
N LEU A 382 21.32 -2.30 -26.11
CA LEU A 382 20.28 -1.34 -25.71
C LEU A 382 20.90 -0.12 -25.01
N ASN A 383 21.84 -0.32 -24.10
CA ASN A 383 22.56 0.77 -23.44
C ASN A 383 23.42 1.62 -24.39
N GLU A 384 23.93 1.06 -25.49
CA GLU A 384 24.60 1.85 -26.54
C GLU A 384 23.65 2.84 -27.23
N ARG A 385 22.35 2.50 -27.31
CA ARG A 385 21.31 3.36 -27.90
C ARG A 385 20.70 4.31 -26.88
N GLU A 386 20.50 3.81 -25.67
CA GLU A 386 19.81 4.48 -24.57
C GLU A 386 20.68 4.40 -23.30
N PRO A 387 21.75 5.23 -23.22
CA PRO A 387 22.71 5.15 -22.14
C PRO A 387 22.08 5.26 -20.75
N GLY A 388 22.38 4.29 -19.89
CA GLY A 388 21.96 4.25 -18.49
C GLY A 388 20.57 3.63 -18.26
N MET A 389 19.70 3.60 -19.26
CA MET A 389 18.32 3.10 -19.10
C MET A 389 18.28 1.62 -18.70
N TRP A 390 19.18 0.81 -19.24
CA TRP A 390 19.19 -0.64 -19.07
C TRP A 390 20.24 -1.13 -18.07
N ASP A 391 20.93 -0.23 -17.36
CA ASP A 391 21.94 -0.56 -16.35
C ASP A 391 21.41 -1.49 -15.25
N PRO A 392 20.21 -1.30 -14.69
CA PRO A 392 19.64 -2.25 -13.73
C PRO A 392 19.50 -3.68 -14.28
N ALA A 393 19.01 -3.82 -15.50
CA ALA A 393 18.81 -5.12 -16.12
C ALA A 393 20.15 -5.79 -16.44
N LEU A 394 21.10 -5.02 -17.00
CA LEU A 394 22.46 -5.47 -17.26
C LEU A 394 23.18 -5.89 -15.97
N ALA A 395 23.07 -5.10 -14.90
CA ALA A 395 23.67 -5.43 -13.60
C ALA A 395 23.11 -6.74 -13.02
N ARG A 396 21.78 -6.97 -13.08
CA ARG A 396 21.18 -8.24 -12.64
C ARG A 396 21.67 -9.43 -13.47
N LEU A 397 21.84 -9.26 -14.78
CA LEU A 397 22.39 -10.30 -15.65
C LEU A 397 23.86 -10.59 -15.35
N LEU A 398 24.68 -9.55 -15.17
CA LEU A 398 26.09 -9.67 -14.76
C LEU A 398 26.23 -10.37 -13.41
N GLU A 399 25.39 -10.01 -12.44
CA GLU A 399 25.33 -10.66 -11.13
C GLU A 399 25.08 -12.17 -11.27
N ARG A 400 24.05 -12.56 -12.04
CA ARG A 400 23.70 -13.97 -12.26
C ARG A 400 24.75 -14.75 -13.06
N ASP A 401 25.51 -14.07 -13.94
CA ASP A 401 26.67 -14.63 -14.65
C ASP A 401 27.92 -14.76 -13.74
N GLY A 402 27.84 -14.38 -12.46
CA GLY A 402 28.95 -14.43 -11.50
C GLY A 402 29.92 -13.25 -11.57
N ARG A 403 29.57 -12.18 -12.30
CA ARG A 403 30.38 -10.96 -12.49
C ARG A 403 29.94 -9.84 -11.53
N LEU A 404 29.84 -10.18 -10.24
CA LEU A 404 29.30 -9.30 -9.20
C LEU A 404 29.98 -7.92 -9.14
N GLU A 405 31.31 -7.87 -9.12
CA GLU A 405 32.02 -6.58 -8.99
C GLU A 405 31.79 -5.65 -10.19
N GLU A 406 31.60 -6.22 -11.38
CA GLU A 406 31.26 -5.43 -12.57
C GLU A 406 29.82 -4.92 -12.52
N ALA A 407 28.88 -5.75 -12.04
CA ALA A 407 27.50 -5.33 -11.79
C ALA A 407 27.46 -4.16 -10.77
N LEU A 408 28.21 -4.27 -9.68
CA LEU A 408 28.29 -3.22 -8.65
C LEU A 408 28.97 -1.95 -9.18
N ALA A 409 30.05 -2.08 -9.96
CA ALA A 409 30.71 -0.95 -10.59
C ALA A 409 29.77 -0.22 -11.57
N LEU A 410 29.02 -0.97 -12.38
CA LEU A 410 28.02 -0.43 -13.29
C LEU A 410 26.96 0.38 -12.52
N LEU A 411 26.33 -0.22 -11.50
CA LEU A 411 25.31 0.45 -10.70
C LEU A 411 25.85 1.70 -10.00
N ARG A 412 27.06 1.68 -9.45
CA ARG A 412 27.69 2.86 -8.82
C ARG A 412 27.89 4.03 -9.79
N SER A 413 28.10 3.72 -11.08
CA SER A 413 28.30 4.74 -12.12
C SER A 413 27.01 5.15 -12.85
N SER A 414 25.92 4.42 -12.61
CA SER A 414 24.66 4.60 -13.32
C SER A 414 23.90 5.83 -12.83
N THR A 415 23.23 6.51 -13.76
CA THR A 415 22.34 7.65 -13.48
C THR A 415 20.88 7.23 -13.37
N HIS A 416 20.57 5.94 -13.54
CA HIS A 416 19.22 5.44 -13.51
C HIS A 416 18.61 5.53 -12.09
N TYR A 417 17.35 5.97 -11.99
CA TYR A 417 16.74 6.22 -10.68
C TYR A 417 16.56 4.96 -9.83
N LEU A 418 16.40 3.77 -10.45
CA LEU A 418 16.27 2.49 -9.74
C LEU A 418 17.56 2.04 -9.03
N VAL A 419 18.71 2.61 -9.36
CA VAL A 419 20.02 2.28 -8.75
C VAL A 419 19.98 2.42 -7.22
N HIS A 420 19.20 3.37 -6.70
CA HIS A 420 19.03 3.59 -5.27
C HIS A 420 18.36 2.41 -4.53
N HIS A 421 17.71 1.51 -5.27
CA HIS A 421 17.14 0.26 -4.74
C HIS A 421 18.00 -0.95 -5.14
N ASP A 422 18.37 -1.05 -6.42
CA ASP A 422 19.08 -2.22 -6.95
C ASP A 422 20.48 -2.41 -6.34
N LEU A 423 21.23 -1.33 -6.14
CA LEU A 423 22.59 -1.43 -5.59
C LEU A 423 22.60 -1.88 -4.12
N PRO A 424 21.86 -1.25 -3.20
CA PRO A 424 21.74 -1.73 -1.82
C PRO A 424 21.20 -3.17 -1.73
N ASP A 425 20.14 -3.50 -2.48
CA ASP A 425 19.55 -4.84 -2.45
C ASP A 425 20.54 -5.91 -2.94
N MET A 426 21.32 -5.62 -3.99
CA MET A 426 22.39 -6.50 -4.47
C MET A 426 23.50 -6.67 -3.42
N LEU A 427 23.98 -5.58 -2.82
CA LEU A 427 25.00 -5.63 -1.78
C LEU A 427 24.57 -6.48 -0.57
N ILE A 428 23.30 -6.37 -0.16
CA ILE A 428 22.75 -7.20 0.91
C ILE A 428 22.71 -8.68 0.56
N ARG A 429 22.19 -9.03 -0.63
CA ARG A 429 22.13 -10.44 -1.07
C ARG A 429 23.49 -11.13 -1.07
N HIS A 430 24.57 -10.35 -1.25
CA HIS A 430 25.95 -10.84 -1.20
C HIS A 430 26.67 -10.58 0.13
N GLY A 431 25.94 -10.33 1.21
CA GLY A 431 26.51 -10.25 2.57
C GLY A 431 27.33 -8.99 2.84
N ARG A 432 27.05 -7.88 2.13
CA ARG A 432 27.73 -6.58 2.27
C ARG A 432 26.79 -5.48 2.80
N PRO A 433 26.11 -5.67 3.95
CA PRO A 433 25.08 -4.74 4.43
C PRO A 433 25.64 -3.35 4.80
N ALA A 434 26.88 -3.27 5.26
CA ALA A 434 27.50 -1.98 5.56
C ALA A 434 27.70 -1.13 4.30
N GLU A 435 28.19 -1.74 3.21
CA GLU A 435 28.31 -1.04 1.94
C GLU A 435 26.96 -0.71 1.33
N ALA A 436 25.96 -1.56 1.53
CA ALA A 436 24.59 -1.29 1.09
C ALA A 436 24.05 -0.01 1.74
N LEU A 437 24.27 0.15 3.04
CA LEU A 437 23.89 1.35 3.77
C LEU A 437 24.64 2.59 3.28
N ASP A 438 25.94 2.47 3.03
CA ASP A 438 26.78 3.58 2.56
C ASP A 438 26.40 4.02 1.12
N ALA A 439 25.85 3.11 0.31
CA ALA A 439 25.37 3.39 -1.04
C ALA A 439 24.03 4.15 -1.08
N ILE A 440 23.27 4.17 0.02
CA ILE A 440 22.01 4.90 0.09
C ILE A 440 22.31 6.39 0.22
N PRO A 441 21.67 7.28 -0.58
CA PRO A 441 21.87 8.72 -0.45
C PRO A 441 21.52 9.23 0.95
N THR A 442 22.25 10.23 1.42
CA THR A 442 21.91 10.97 2.64
C THR A 442 20.61 11.76 2.44
N ILE A 443 19.95 12.14 3.54
CA ILE A 443 18.70 12.91 3.50
C ILE A 443 18.86 14.21 2.69
N ALA A 444 19.99 14.91 2.88
CA ALA A 444 20.31 16.13 2.13
C ALA A 444 20.43 15.86 0.62
N GLU A 445 21.08 14.77 0.22
CA GLU A 445 21.21 14.36 -1.19
C GLU A 445 19.88 13.96 -1.79
N SER A 446 19.06 13.18 -1.06
CA SER A 446 17.72 12.77 -1.50
C SER A 446 16.82 13.98 -1.71
N ARG A 447 16.84 14.97 -0.80
CA ARG A 447 16.05 16.19 -0.92
C ARG A 447 16.50 17.05 -2.10
N ALA A 448 17.80 17.25 -2.25
CA ALA A 448 18.35 17.98 -3.40
C ALA A 448 18.01 17.28 -4.73
N ALA A 449 17.97 15.95 -4.77
CA ALA A 449 17.56 15.19 -5.94
C ALA A 449 16.05 15.32 -6.22
N ALA A 450 15.20 15.28 -5.19
CA ALA A 450 13.76 15.48 -5.32
C ALA A 450 13.43 16.87 -5.87
N GLU A 451 14.05 17.92 -5.32
CA GLU A 451 13.87 19.30 -5.80
C GLU A 451 14.35 19.48 -7.25
N ARG A 452 15.44 18.81 -7.65
CA ARG A 452 15.88 18.82 -9.06
C ARG A 452 14.86 18.19 -9.99
N ARG A 453 14.30 17.02 -9.62
CA ARG A 453 13.27 16.32 -10.41
C ARG A 453 11.98 17.13 -10.52
N GLU A 454 11.58 17.80 -9.45
CA GLU A 454 10.41 18.68 -9.47
C GLU A 454 10.62 19.84 -10.44
N ARG A 455 11.76 20.53 -10.37
CA ARG A 455 12.10 21.60 -11.32
C ARG A 455 12.19 21.12 -12.77
N GLU A 456 12.70 19.90 -12.99
CA GLU A 456 12.76 19.29 -14.32
C GLU A 456 11.35 18.98 -14.85
N ARG A 457 10.48 18.38 -14.02
CA ARG A 457 9.06 18.16 -14.37
C ARG A 457 8.32 19.47 -14.63
N GLU A 458 8.58 20.52 -13.86
CA GLU A 458 8.01 21.85 -14.10
C GLU A 458 8.49 22.44 -15.42
N ARG A 459 9.77 22.26 -15.77
CA ARG A 459 10.33 22.67 -17.07
C ARG A 459 9.71 21.89 -18.21
N GLU A 460 9.66 20.56 -18.12
CA GLU A 460 9.01 19.72 -19.14
C GLU A 460 7.52 20.05 -19.28
N ALA A 461 6.82 20.30 -18.17
CA ALA A 461 5.42 20.70 -18.20
C ALA A 461 5.22 22.10 -18.80
N ALA A 462 6.18 23.02 -18.61
CA ALA A 462 6.18 24.33 -19.26
C ALA A 462 6.48 24.22 -20.75
N GLU A 463 7.45 23.40 -21.14
CA GLU A 463 7.80 23.11 -22.55
C GLU A 463 6.68 22.39 -23.29
N ARG A 464 5.91 21.53 -22.60
CA ARG A 464 4.68 20.91 -23.16
C ARG A 464 3.47 21.86 -23.19
N ARG A 465 3.51 23.00 -22.47
CA ARG A 465 2.39 23.94 -22.37
C ARG A 465 2.38 25.05 -23.43
N GLU A 466 3.44 25.26 -24.22
CA GLU A 466 3.43 26.27 -25.28
C GLU A 466 4.27 25.87 -26.52
N PRO A 467 3.77 26.02 -27.77
CA PRO A 467 2.39 26.29 -28.19
C PRO A 467 1.85 25.33 -29.27
N ASP A 468 0.79 24.60 -28.90
CA ASP A 468 -0.24 24.08 -29.81
C ASP A 468 -1.63 24.54 -29.30
N ASP A 469 -1.75 25.79 -28.84
CA ASP A 469 -3.05 26.45 -28.67
C ASP A 469 -3.35 27.31 -29.91
N PRO A 470 -4.14 26.80 -30.88
CA PRO A 470 -4.54 27.55 -32.07
C PRO A 470 -5.52 28.71 -31.77
N TRP A 471 -5.86 28.98 -30.50
CA TRP A 471 -6.72 30.10 -30.11
C TRP A 471 -5.96 31.28 -29.49
N ALA A 472 -4.65 31.19 -29.30
CA ALA A 472 -3.82 32.28 -28.81
C ALA A 472 -3.35 33.23 -29.93
N THR A 473 -4.28 33.73 -30.76
CA THR A 473 -4.04 34.94 -31.57
C THR A 473 -4.94 36.05 -31.08
N THR A 474 -4.33 36.96 -30.31
CA THR A 474 -4.82 38.31 -30.12
C THR A 474 -4.76 39.07 -31.44
N ASP A 475 -5.92 39.30 -32.06
CA ASP A 475 -6.13 40.46 -32.92
C ASP A 475 -7.62 40.84 -32.97
N GLY A 476 -7.92 42.08 -32.55
CA GLY A 476 -9.03 42.86 -33.09
C GLY A 476 -10.43 42.71 -32.50
N PHE A 477 -10.65 43.10 -31.24
CA PHE A 477 -11.92 43.75 -30.86
C PHE A 477 -11.67 45.01 -30.04
N SER A 478 -11.39 46.10 -30.75
CA SER A 478 -11.61 47.45 -30.24
C SER A 478 -13.10 47.66 -30.00
N VAL A 479 -13.50 47.75 -28.73
CA VAL A 479 -14.74 48.43 -28.35
C VAL A 479 -14.32 49.80 -27.82
N GLU A 480 -14.51 50.83 -28.64
CA GLU A 480 -14.31 52.22 -28.26
C GLU A 480 -15.16 52.61 -27.03
N PRO A 481 -14.63 53.47 -26.14
CA PRO A 481 -15.35 53.95 -24.98
C PRO A 481 -16.32 55.07 -25.38
N ARG A 482 -17.62 54.91 -25.08
CA ARG A 482 -18.57 56.02 -25.12
C ARG A 482 -18.27 57.00 -24.00
N SER A 483 -17.69 58.13 -24.38
CA SER A 483 -17.61 59.37 -23.63
C SER A 483 -19.01 59.92 -23.29
N SER A 484 -19.37 59.92 -22.01
CA SER A 484 -20.42 60.78 -21.46
C SER A 484 -19.76 61.86 -20.59
N GLN A 485 -19.84 63.09 -21.10
CA GLN A 485 -19.40 64.32 -20.44
C GLN A 485 -20.12 64.53 -19.11
N SER A 486 -19.36 64.91 -18.08
CA SER A 486 -19.89 65.57 -16.89
C SER A 486 -20.30 67.00 -17.25
N ALA A 487 -21.54 67.37 -16.94
CA ALA A 487 -21.94 68.76 -16.77
C ALA A 487 -22.73 68.89 -15.47
N THR A 488 -22.02 69.38 -14.47
CA THR A 488 -22.50 69.96 -13.21
C THR A 488 -23.47 71.11 -13.50
N VAL A 489 -24.69 71.11 -12.97
CA VAL A 489 -25.42 72.34 -12.57
C VAL A 489 -26.39 72.03 -11.42
N GLU A 490 -26.36 72.94 -10.46
CA GLU A 490 -27.08 73.02 -9.19
C GLU A 490 -28.62 73.10 -9.26
N LEU A 491 -29.23 72.46 -8.26
CA LEU A 491 -30.39 72.84 -7.44
C LEU A 491 -31.47 73.80 -8.00
N ARG A 492 -32.71 73.32 -7.97
CA ARG A 492 -33.75 73.86 -7.08
C ARG A 492 -34.74 72.80 -6.65
#